data_AF-A0A4P7HE54-F1
#
_entry.id   AF-A0A4P7HE54-F1
#
_cell.length_a   1.000
_cell.length_b   1.000
_cell.length_c   1.000
_cell.angle_alpha   90.00
_cell.angle_beta   90.00
_cell.angle_gamma   90.00
#
_symmetry.space_group_name_H-M   'P 1'
#
loop_
_entity.id
_entity.type
_entity.pdbx_description
1 polymer ?
#
loop_
_entity_poly.entity_id
_entity_poly.type
_entity_poly.pdbx_seq_one_letter_code
_entity_poly.pdbx_strand_id
1 'polypeptide(L)'
;MHEVGSLMTATTNDDVSPVPDEAGGGTDRVRRRQRIIWMVAVLALFAVGVAAGPAWFQSDRFYRFDWVPVWAPAACWTAAVLLLAVARVGPRRSPGQLAVAATLGLVLVPVWAVSMFVHSFVAEESKVVAVAVSPDGSHEVVTESHKIYNHPPGCRVLLRERDGLFSRQTTVWNEDECPQRVSFTGDATISLTKPGSGKVETTTFDPQQMQVGKIYGFA
;
A
#
# COMPACT_ATOMS: atom_id res chain seq x y z
N MET A 1 79.30 -22.67 62.97
CA MET A 1 78.04 -22.32 63.68
C MET A 1 77.03 -22.05 62.58
N HIS A 2 76.19 -23.03 62.18
CA HIS A 2 74.90 -23.39 62.80
C HIS A 2 74.01 -22.15 62.97
N GLU A 3 72.75 -22.06 62.53
CA GLU A 3 71.78 -22.99 61.96
C GLU A 3 70.56 -22.16 61.49
N VAL A 4 69.86 -22.65 60.46
CA VAL A 4 68.38 -22.79 60.33
C VAL A 4 67.42 -21.63 60.64
N GLY A 5 66.49 -21.42 59.72
CA GLY A 5 65.23 -20.71 59.99
C GLY A 5 64.23 -20.65 58.82
N SER A 6 63.92 -21.78 58.19
CA SER A 6 62.73 -21.96 57.32
C SER A 6 61.64 -22.65 58.14
N LEU A 7 60.45 -22.05 58.29
CA LEU A 7 59.12 -22.69 58.11
C LEU A 7 57.94 -21.83 58.64
N MET A 8 56.89 -21.80 57.80
CA MET A 8 55.45 -21.93 58.11
C MET A 8 54.74 -21.02 59.12
N THR A 9 53.70 -20.35 58.62
CA THR A 9 52.33 -20.64 59.10
C THR A 9 51.39 -20.80 57.90
N ALA A 10 50.78 -21.97 57.83
CA ALA A 10 49.74 -22.35 56.91
C ALA A 10 48.35 -22.08 57.51
N THR A 11 47.41 -21.79 56.60
CA THR A 11 45.96 -22.06 56.64
C THR A 11 45.07 -21.43 57.70
N THR A 12 44.16 -20.59 57.22
CA THR A 12 42.72 -20.67 57.57
C THR A 12 41.92 -20.65 56.26
N ASN A 13 41.27 -21.76 55.95
CA ASN A 13 40.15 -21.82 55.00
C ASN A 13 38.96 -21.06 55.61
N ASP A 14 38.17 -20.38 54.78
CA ASP A 14 36.74 -20.70 54.63
C ASP A 14 36.07 -19.81 53.58
N ASP A 15 35.17 -20.46 52.86
CA ASP A 15 34.31 -20.01 51.76
C ASP A 15 33.65 -18.65 51.95
N VAL A 16 33.72 -17.81 50.90
CA VAL A 16 32.56 -17.06 50.43
C VAL A 16 32.50 -17.16 48.90
N SER A 17 31.42 -17.79 48.45
CA SER A 17 30.91 -17.98 47.08
C SER A 17 31.26 -16.91 46.04
N PRO A 18 31.26 -17.31 44.74
CA PRO A 18 31.36 -16.36 43.64
C PRO A 18 30.15 -15.44 43.68
N VAL A 19 30.38 -14.13 43.71
CA VAL A 19 29.35 -13.15 43.40
C VAL A 19 28.86 -13.44 41.98
N PRO A 20 27.57 -13.74 41.77
CA PRO A 20 27.04 -13.90 40.43
C PRO A 20 26.83 -12.50 39.85
N ASP A 21 27.75 -12.02 39.03
CA ASP A 21 27.51 -10.87 38.15
C ASP A 21 26.59 -11.29 36.98
N GLU A 22 25.38 -11.76 37.29
CA GLU A 22 24.28 -12.00 36.34
C GLU A 22 23.22 -10.88 36.41
N ALA A 23 23.62 -9.63 36.67
CA ALA A 23 22.72 -8.48 36.55
C ALA A 23 22.74 -7.81 35.16
N GLY A 24 23.66 -8.18 34.26
CA GLY A 24 23.84 -7.54 32.94
C GLY A 24 23.05 -8.17 31.78
N GLY A 25 22.60 -9.43 31.89
CA GLY A 25 22.07 -10.18 30.75
C GLY A 25 20.61 -9.86 30.37
N GLY A 26 19.79 -9.42 31.34
CA GLY A 26 18.36 -9.19 31.14
C GLY A 26 18.07 -7.93 30.31
N THR A 27 18.71 -6.82 30.64
CA THR A 27 18.55 -5.52 29.96
C THR A 27 19.12 -5.54 28.54
N ASP A 28 20.22 -6.25 28.31
CA ASP A 28 20.81 -6.41 26.97
C ASP A 28 19.98 -7.30 26.04
N ARG A 29 19.36 -8.37 26.56
CA ARG A 29 18.43 -9.20 25.78
C ARG A 29 17.16 -8.44 25.40
N VAL A 30 16.59 -7.65 26.32
CA VAL A 30 15.41 -6.81 26.06
C VAL A 30 15.74 -5.75 25.00
N ARG A 31 16.87 -5.06 25.14
CA ARG A 31 17.33 -4.04 24.18
C ARG A 31 17.65 -4.61 22.81
N ARG A 32 18.23 -5.82 22.75
CA ARG A 32 18.47 -6.55 21.49
C ARG A 32 17.17 -6.96 20.81
N ARG A 33 16.21 -7.50 21.56
CA ARG A 33 14.89 -7.90 21.02
C ARG A 33 14.12 -6.69 20.51
N GLN A 34 14.16 -5.58 21.23
CA GLN A 34 13.55 -4.33 20.81
C GLN A 34 14.17 -3.82 19.50
N ARG A 35 15.51 -3.86 19.37
CA ARG A 35 16.20 -3.48 18.12
C ARG A 35 15.82 -4.37 16.93
N ILE A 36 15.65 -5.67 17.14
CA ILE A 36 15.23 -6.60 16.08
C ILE A 36 13.81 -6.29 15.61
N ILE A 37 12.86 -6.19 16.55
CA ILE A 37 11.46 -5.84 16.24
C ILE A 37 11.41 -4.53 15.46
N TRP A 38 12.22 -3.58 15.88
CA TRP A 38 12.29 -2.25 15.30
C TRP A 38 12.86 -2.27 13.85
N MET A 39 13.93 -3.02 13.60
CA MET A 39 14.47 -3.22 12.24
C MET A 39 13.48 -3.98 11.33
N VAL A 40 12.77 -4.97 11.88
CA VAL A 40 11.72 -5.70 11.14
C VAL A 40 10.58 -4.76 10.75
N ALA A 41 10.16 -3.86 11.65
CA ALA A 41 9.12 -2.87 11.36
C ALA A 41 9.54 -1.91 10.21
N VAL A 42 10.78 -1.43 10.22
CA VAL A 42 11.31 -0.60 9.12
C VAL A 42 11.33 -1.36 7.81
N LEU A 43 11.83 -2.61 7.81
CA LEU A 43 11.88 -3.43 6.61
C LEU A 43 10.49 -3.70 6.06
N ALA A 44 9.52 -3.99 6.94
CA ALA A 44 8.13 -4.21 6.56
C ALA A 44 7.51 -2.96 5.93
N LEU A 45 7.66 -1.78 6.54
CA LEU A 45 7.14 -0.52 5.99
C LEU A 45 7.77 -0.17 4.64
N PHE A 46 9.06 -0.44 4.49
CA PHE A 46 9.75 -0.23 3.22
C PHE A 46 9.21 -1.16 2.13
N ALA A 47 9.16 -2.48 2.42
CA ALA A 47 8.64 -3.48 1.49
C ALA A 47 7.19 -3.20 1.08
N VAL A 48 6.33 -2.81 2.03
CA VAL A 48 4.94 -2.42 1.76
C VAL A 48 4.86 -1.24 0.80
N GLY A 49 5.63 -0.17 1.03
CA GLY A 49 5.58 0.98 0.11
C GLY A 49 6.15 0.68 -1.28
N VAL A 50 7.13 -0.23 -1.41
CA VAL A 50 7.63 -0.70 -2.73
C VAL A 50 6.55 -1.50 -3.45
N ALA A 51 5.92 -2.45 -2.75
CA ALA A 51 4.94 -3.35 -3.34
C ALA A 51 3.60 -2.66 -3.65
N ALA A 52 3.22 -1.65 -2.85
CA ALA A 52 1.94 -0.98 -2.97
C ALA A 52 1.75 -0.28 -4.32
N GLY A 53 2.78 0.36 -4.88
CA GLY A 53 2.67 1.08 -6.16
C GLY A 53 2.28 0.17 -7.34
N PRO A 54 3.06 -0.87 -7.65
CA PRO A 54 2.72 -1.82 -8.71
C PRO A 54 1.42 -2.56 -8.45
N ALA A 55 1.16 -2.96 -7.20
CA ALA A 55 -0.08 -3.64 -6.83
C ALA A 55 -1.30 -2.72 -7.06
N TRP A 56 -1.18 -1.45 -6.71
CA TRP A 56 -2.21 -0.43 -6.98
C TRP A 56 -2.52 -0.34 -8.47
N PHE A 57 -1.50 -0.07 -9.27
CA PHE A 57 -1.67 0.18 -10.71
C PHE A 57 -2.24 -1.04 -11.45
N GLN A 58 -1.82 -2.25 -11.07
CA GLN A 58 -2.36 -3.47 -11.69
C GLN A 58 -3.77 -3.81 -11.21
N SER A 59 -4.09 -3.46 -9.96
CA SER A 59 -5.37 -3.83 -9.35
C SER A 59 -6.48 -2.82 -9.62
N ASP A 60 -6.15 -1.54 -9.88
CA ASP A 60 -7.14 -0.47 -10.14
C ASP A 60 -8.05 -0.80 -11.33
N ARG A 61 -7.55 -1.57 -12.31
CA ARG A 61 -8.37 -2.08 -13.42
C ARG A 61 -9.53 -2.98 -12.97
N PHE A 62 -9.34 -3.73 -11.89
CA PHE A 62 -10.25 -4.79 -11.44
C PHE A 62 -10.92 -4.48 -10.10
N TYR A 63 -10.37 -3.56 -9.33
CA TYR A 63 -10.80 -3.25 -7.97
C TYR A 63 -10.85 -1.75 -7.77
N ARG A 64 -11.89 -1.31 -7.07
CA ARG A 64 -12.03 0.06 -6.59
C ARG A 64 -11.27 0.22 -5.29
N PHE A 65 -10.38 1.20 -5.23
CA PHE A 65 -9.62 1.53 -4.02
C PHE A 65 -9.87 2.98 -3.54
N ASP A 66 -11.13 3.38 -3.39
CA ASP A 66 -11.47 4.76 -2.97
C ASP A 66 -10.86 5.19 -1.63
N TRP A 67 -10.50 4.24 -0.77
CA TRP A 67 -10.08 4.52 0.60
C TRP A 67 -8.55 4.69 0.76
N VAL A 68 -7.75 4.21 -0.20
CA VAL A 68 -6.30 4.29 -0.10
C VAL A 68 -5.82 5.44 -0.98
N PRO A 69 -5.28 6.51 -0.40
CA PRO A 69 -4.78 7.59 -1.23
C PRO A 69 -3.50 7.18 -1.95
N VAL A 70 -3.30 7.72 -3.16
CA VAL A 70 -2.06 7.54 -3.96
C VAL A 70 -0.78 7.93 -3.18
N TRP A 71 -0.90 8.81 -2.17
CA TRP A 71 0.20 9.21 -1.30
C TRP A 71 0.49 8.23 -0.14
N ALA A 72 -0.36 7.22 0.10
CA ALA A 72 -0.17 6.26 1.20
C ALA A 72 1.16 5.49 1.16
N PRO A 73 1.68 5.04 -0.01
CA PRO A 73 3.00 4.41 -0.09
C PRO A 73 4.12 5.38 0.31
N ALA A 74 4.06 6.64 -0.15
CA ALA A 74 5.03 7.67 0.20
C ALA A 74 5.00 8.01 1.70
N ALA A 75 3.81 8.02 2.31
CA ALA A 75 3.65 8.19 3.76
C ALA A 75 4.18 6.98 4.57
N CYS A 76 4.03 5.75 4.08
CA CYS A 76 4.66 4.58 4.71
C CYS A 76 6.19 4.68 4.69
N TRP A 77 6.76 5.14 3.59
CA TRP A 77 8.20 5.35 3.50
C TRP A 77 8.70 6.50 4.38
N THR A 78 7.99 7.63 4.46
CA THR A 78 8.36 8.71 5.40
C THR A 78 8.33 8.21 6.84
N ALA A 79 7.33 7.42 7.22
CA ALA A 79 7.27 6.81 8.55
C ALA A 79 8.48 5.91 8.83
N ALA A 80 8.89 5.07 7.87
CA ALA A 80 10.08 4.23 7.99
C ALA A 80 11.37 5.04 8.18
N VAL A 81 11.53 6.15 7.44
CA VAL A 81 12.68 7.05 7.54
C VAL A 81 12.69 7.83 8.85
N LEU A 82 11.54 8.34 9.29
CA LEU A 82 11.40 9.03 10.57
C LEU A 82 11.70 8.10 11.74
N LEU A 83 11.18 6.87 11.67
CA LEU A 83 11.55 5.82 12.60
C LEU A 83 13.09 5.69 12.63
N LEU A 84 13.76 5.55 11.48
CA LEU A 84 15.22 5.37 11.43
C LEU A 84 15.99 6.54 12.03
N ALA A 85 15.50 7.76 11.85
CA ALA A 85 16.10 8.98 12.38
C ALA A 85 15.85 9.18 13.89
N VAL A 86 14.69 8.75 14.38
CA VAL A 86 14.21 8.95 15.77
C VAL A 86 14.64 7.81 16.69
N ALA A 87 15.07 6.66 16.17
CA ALA A 87 15.63 5.55 16.96
C ALA A 87 16.90 5.93 17.75
N ARG A 88 16.70 6.65 18.85
CA ARG A 88 17.65 6.89 19.94
C ARG A 88 17.20 6.07 21.14
N VAL A 89 17.86 4.93 21.36
CA VAL A 89 18.02 4.39 22.71
C VAL A 89 19.51 4.11 22.90
N GLY A 90 20.29 5.18 23.15
CA GLY A 90 21.71 5.12 23.51
C GLY A 90 22.50 6.41 23.20
N PRO A 91 23.49 6.79 24.03
CA PRO A 91 24.19 8.08 23.96
C PRO A 91 25.14 8.26 22.76
N ARG A 92 25.20 7.31 21.83
CA ARG A 92 26.01 7.40 20.61
C ARG A 92 25.15 7.00 19.42
N ARG A 93 24.64 7.99 18.68
CA ARG A 93 24.18 7.78 17.30
C ARG A 93 25.40 7.31 16.51
N SER A 94 25.36 6.12 15.91
CA SER A 94 26.46 5.71 15.05
C SER A 94 26.41 6.56 13.77
N PRO A 95 27.55 7.05 13.27
CA PRO A 95 27.59 7.84 12.04
C PRO A 95 26.99 7.09 10.85
N GLY A 96 27.04 5.75 10.85
CA GLY A 96 26.39 4.90 9.85
C GLY A 96 24.85 4.99 9.84
N GLN A 97 24.19 5.14 11.00
CA GLN A 97 22.73 5.32 11.04
C GLN A 97 22.30 6.67 10.45
N LEU A 98 23.07 7.72 10.72
CA LEU A 98 22.84 9.05 10.14
C LEU A 98 23.05 9.03 8.63
N ALA A 99 24.10 8.37 8.14
CA ALA A 99 24.34 8.21 6.71
C ALA A 99 23.18 7.47 6.04
N VAL A 100 22.74 6.33 6.58
CA VAL A 100 21.60 5.56 6.02
C VAL A 100 20.31 6.37 6.04
N ALA A 101 19.99 7.08 7.13
CA ALA A 101 18.81 7.92 7.20
C ALA A 101 18.88 9.11 6.22
N ALA A 102 20.05 9.71 6.05
CA ALA A 102 20.26 10.78 5.07
C ALA A 102 20.13 10.27 3.64
N THR A 103 20.71 9.10 3.31
CA THR A 103 20.58 8.48 2.00
C THR A 103 19.12 8.12 1.69
N LEU A 104 18.40 7.50 2.63
CA LEU A 104 16.98 7.19 2.48
C LEU A 104 16.12 8.46 2.37
N GLY A 105 16.41 9.50 3.14
CA GLY A 105 15.76 10.80 3.03
C GLY A 105 15.98 11.44 1.66
N LEU A 106 17.20 11.35 1.11
CA LEU A 106 17.52 11.82 -0.23
C LEU A 106 16.74 11.05 -1.31
N VAL A 107 16.62 9.72 -1.16
CA VAL A 107 15.83 8.86 -2.06
C VAL A 107 14.32 9.14 -1.93
N LEU A 108 13.86 9.63 -0.79
CA LEU A 108 12.46 9.98 -0.55
C LEU A 108 11.99 11.16 -1.41
N VAL A 109 12.89 12.11 -1.71
CA VAL A 109 12.58 13.31 -2.51
C VAL A 109 12.10 12.98 -3.93
N PRO A 110 12.83 12.21 -4.75
CA PRO A 110 12.36 11.81 -6.08
C PRO A 110 11.10 10.95 -5.99
N VAL A 111 10.89 10.22 -4.89
CA VAL A 111 9.69 9.37 -4.72
C VAL A 111 8.45 10.22 -4.47
N TRP A 112 8.54 11.24 -3.62
CA TRP A 112 7.47 12.22 -3.47
C TRP A 112 7.24 13.00 -4.77
N ALA A 113 8.31 13.37 -5.48
CA ALA A 113 8.19 14.05 -6.76
C ALA A 113 7.45 13.18 -7.79
N VAL A 114 7.81 11.90 -7.92
CA VAL A 114 7.12 10.95 -8.81
C VAL A 114 5.70 10.69 -8.31
N SER A 115 5.46 10.53 -7.01
CA SER A 115 4.12 10.31 -6.47
C SER A 115 3.19 11.49 -6.74
N MET A 116 3.68 12.73 -6.58
CA MET A 116 2.93 13.95 -6.88
C MET A 116 2.74 14.14 -8.38
N PHE A 117 3.75 13.82 -9.18
CA PHE A 117 3.66 13.84 -10.63
C PHE A 117 2.62 12.83 -11.12
N VAL A 118 2.72 11.57 -10.71
CA VAL A 118 1.71 10.54 -10.99
C VAL A 118 0.34 10.99 -10.50
N HIS A 119 0.21 11.55 -9.30
CA HIS A 119 -1.08 12.06 -8.82
C HIS A 119 -1.64 13.17 -9.72
N SER A 120 -0.78 14.01 -10.31
CA SER A 120 -1.19 15.10 -11.20
C SER A 120 -1.53 14.62 -12.63
N PHE A 121 -0.92 13.54 -13.11
CA PHE A 121 -1.17 12.96 -14.44
C PHE A 121 -2.23 11.84 -14.43
N VAL A 122 -2.34 11.11 -13.33
CA VAL A 122 -3.37 10.07 -13.04
C VAL A 122 -4.60 10.69 -12.38
N ALA A 123 -4.57 11.97 -12.02
CA ALA A 123 -5.78 12.78 -11.92
C ALA A 123 -6.38 12.97 -13.32
N GLU A 124 -6.78 11.85 -13.92
CA GLU A 124 -7.74 11.82 -14.98
C GLU A 124 -8.95 12.59 -14.44
N GLU A 125 -9.30 13.71 -15.09
CA GLU A 125 -10.51 14.46 -14.79
C GLU A 125 -11.70 13.59 -15.19
N SER A 126 -11.98 12.59 -14.36
CA SER A 126 -13.09 11.68 -14.50
C SER A 126 -14.28 12.31 -13.78
N LYS A 127 -15.33 12.58 -14.54
CA LYS A 127 -16.58 13.09 -14.03
C LYS A 127 -17.64 12.01 -14.19
N VAL A 128 -18.28 11.67 -13.08
CA VAL A 128 -19.45 10.79 -13.11
C VAL A 128 -20.60 11.53 -13.80
N VAL A 129 -21.06 10.97 -14.91
CA VAL A 129 -22.15 11.52 -15.73
C VAL A 129 -23.48 10.89 -15.33
N ALA A 130 -23.48 9.57 -15.09
CA ALA A 130 -24.67 8.83 -14.72
C ALA A 130 -24.31 7.62 -13.86
N VAL A 131 -25.24 7.24 -12.99
CA VAL A 131 -25.17 6.02 -12.18
C VAL A 131 -26.51 5.30 -12.30
N ALA A 132 -26.47 4.02 -12.62
CA ALA A 132 -27.61 3.12 -12.55
C ALA A 132 -27.31 2.04 -11.52
N VAL A 133 -28.31 1.62 -10.75
CA VAL A 133 -28.17 0.56 -9.75
C VAL A 133 -29.00 -0.64 -10.20
N SER A 134 -28.48 -1.84 -9.99
CA SER A 134 -29.17 -3.08 -10.32
C SER A 134 -30.42 -3.26 -9.45
N PRO A 135 -31.44 -4.02 -9.89
CA PRO A 135 -32.67 -4.22 -9.13
C PRO A 135 -32.44 -4.88 -7.76
N ASP A 136 -31.45 -5.77 -7.67
CA ASP A 136 -31.03 -6.43 -6.44
C ASP A 136 -30.14 -5.55 -5.54
N GLY A 137 -29.76 -4.36 -6.02
CA GLY A 137 -28.97 -3.37 -5.30
C GLY A 137 -27.49 -3.72 -5.12
N SER A 138 -27.03 -4.87 -5.61
CA SER A 138 -25.68 -5.38 -5.38
C SER A 138 -24.65 -4.83 -6.37
N HIS A 139 -25.09 -4.34 -7.53
CA HIS A 139 -24.22 -3.80 -8.57
C HIS A 139 -24.63 -2.38 -8.95
N GLU A 140 -23.67 -1.61 -9.39
CA GLU A 140 -23.88 -0.31 -10.01
C GLU A 140 -23.16 -0.25 -11.35
N VAL A 141 -23.75 0.49 -12.28
CA VAL A 141 -23.10 0.85 -13.53
C VAL A 141 -22.90 2.34 -13.54
N VAL A 142 -21.64 2.76 -13.65
CA VAL A 142 -21.22 4.15 -13.57
C VAL A 142 -20.66 4.58 -14.92
N THR A 143 -21.24 5.63 -15.47
CA THR A 143 -20.75 6.29 -16.68
C THR A 143 -19.82 7.43 -16.26
N GLU A 144 -18.58 7.37 -16.71
CA GLU A 144 -17.55 8.36 -16.43
C GLU A 144 -17.05 8.96 -17.75
N SER A 145 -17.18 10.29 -17.88
CA SER A 145 -16.44 11.01 -18.90
C SER A 145 -15.03 11.25 -18.36
N HIS A 146 -14.01 10.86 -19.11
CA HIS A 146 -12.63 11.02 -18.72
C HIS A 146 -11.88 11.86 -19.74
N LYS A 147 -10.94 12.68 -19.27
CA LYS A 147 -10.08 13.47 -20.14
C LYS A 147 -8.63 13.14 -19.82
N ILE A 148 -7.96 12.54 -20.78
CA ILE A 148 -6.52 12.28 -20.72
C ILE A 148 -5.79 13.47 -21.35
N TYR A 149 -4.69 13.89 -20.74
CA TYR A 149 -3.86 14.98 -21.25
C TYR A 149 -3.42 14.69 -22.70
N ASN A 150 -3.63 15.65 -23.61
CA ASN A 150 -3.39 15.53 -25.06
C ASN A 150 -4.25 14.49 -25.82
N HIS A 151 -5.33 13.97 -25.25
CA HIS A 151 -6.27 13.08 -25.97
C HIS A 151 -7.68 13.69 -25.98
N PRO A 152 -8.50 13.38 -26.99
CA PRO A 152 -9.91 13.76 -26.96
C PRO A 152 -10.58 13.17 -25.71
N PRO A 153 -11.59 13.87 -25.14
CA PRO A 153 -12.34 13.34 -24.01
C PRO A 153 -13.01 12.03 -24.45
N GLY A 154 -12.88 11.00 -23.62
CA GLY A 154 -13.50 9.70 -23.82
C GLY A 154 -14.57 9.45 -22.78
N CYS A 155 -15.31 8.37 -22.97
CA CYS A 155 -16.33 7.92 -22.04
C CYS A 155 -16.22 6.43 -21.78
N ARG A 156 -16.21 6.07 -20.50
CA ARG A 156 -16.24 4.68 -20.06
C ARG A 156 -17.47 4.40 -19.23
N VAL A 157 -17.99 3.18 -19.36
CA VAL A 157 -19.02 2.65 -18.48
C VAL A 157 -18.42 1.47 -17.73
N LEU A 158 -18.45 1.57 -16.41
CA LEU A 158 -17.89 0.59 -15.50
C LEU A 158 -19.02 -0.09 -14.75
N LEU A 159 -19.06 -1.42 -14.81
CA LEU A 159 -19.87 -2.24 -13.91
C LEU A 159 -19.06 -2.46 -12.62
N ARG A 160 -19.68 -2.23 -11.48
CA ARG A 160 -19.05 -2.25 -10.17
C ARG A 160 -19.91 -3.00 -9.17
N GLU A 161 -19.26 -3.67 -8.23
CA GLU A 161 -19.93 -4.14 -7.02
C GLU A 161 -20.16 -3.00 -6.05
N ARG A 162 -21.34 -2.98 -5.44
CA ARG A 162 -21.70 -2.00 -4.43
C ARG A 162 -21.26 -2.51 -3.05
N ASP A 163 -20.84 -1.58 -2.20
CA ASP A 163 -20.57 -1.80 -0.78
C ASP A 163 -19.41 -2.78 -0.46
N GLY A 164 -18.17 -2.38 -0.75
CA GLY A 164 -16.97 -3.12 -0.36
C GLY A 164 -15.68 -2.30 -0.39
N LEU A 165 -14.71 -2.65 0.47
CA LEU A 165 -13.36 -2.03 0.47
C LEU A 165 -12.52 -2.42 -0.76
N PHE A 166 -12.90 -3.53 -1.40
CA PHE A 166 -12.30 -4.06 -2.62
C PHE A 166 -13.41 -4.46 -3.58
N SER A 167 -14.33 -3.54 -3.84
CA SER A 167 -15.40 -3.75 -4.82
C SER A 167 -14.78 -4.06 -6.17
N ARG A 168 -15.17 -5.19 -6.75
CA ARG A 168 -14.72 -5.56 -8.10
C ARG A 168 -15.32 -4.61 -9.12
N GLN A 169 -14.60 -4.38 -10.21
CA GLN A 169 -15.08 -3.60 -11.33
C GLN A 169 -14.63 -4.18 -12.67
N THR A 170 -15.40 -3.90 -13.71
CA THR A 170 -15.12 -4.31 -15.09
C THR A 170 -15.68 -3.31 -16.09
N THR A 171 -15.04 -3.22 -17.26
CA THR A 171 -15.43 -2.27 -18.31
C THR A 171 -16.51 -2.87 -19.21
N VAL A 172 -17.60 -2.13 -19.37
CA VAL A 172 -18.73 -2.49 -20.24
C VAL A 172 -18.64 -1.74 -21.58
N TRP A 173 -18.21 -0.48 -21.52
CA TRP A 173 -18.12 0.45 -22.66
C TRP A 173 -16.87 1.31 -22.52
N ASN A 174 -16.19 1.57 -23.63
CA ASN A 174 -15.09 2.52 -23.69
C ASN A 174 -14.98 3.12 -25.10
N GLU A 175 -15.64 4.24 -25.35
CA GLU A 175 -15.62 4.94 -26.65
C GLU A 175 -15.45 6.45 -26.43
N ASP A 176 -15.24 7.21 -27.51
CA ASP A 176 -15.09 8.68 -27.45
C ASP A 176 -16.36 9.37 -26.94
N GLU A 177 -17.54 8.83 -27.27
CA GLU A 177 -18.84 9.40 -26.88
C GLU A 177 -19.53 8.61 -25.76
N CYS A 178 -20.15 9.35 -24.83
CA CYS A 178 -20.94 8.73 -23.78
C CYS A 178 -22.26 8.16 -24.30
N PRO A 179 -22.69 6.98 -23.81
CA PRO A 179 -24.03 6.50 -24.09
C PRO A 179 -25.08 7.47 -23.53
N GLN A 180 -26.17 7.65 -24.27
CA GLN A 180 -27.25 8.56 -23.87
C GLN A 180 -27.98 8.09 -22.61
N ARG A 181 -28.09 6.77 -22.45
CA ARG A 181 -28.73 6.14 -21.30
C ARG A 181 -28.05 4.81 -21.02
N VAL A 182 -27.88 4.52 -19.74
CA VAL A 182 -27.42 3.23 -19.24
C VAL A 182 -28.38 2.80 -18.14
N SER A 183 -28.84 1.56 -18.21
CA SER A 183 -29.76 0.99 -17.21
C SER A 183 -29.61 -0.52 -17.12
N PHE A 184 -30.07 -1.09 -16.02
CA PHE A 184 -30.22 -2.53 -15.89
C PHE A 184 -31.57 -2.97 -16.44
N THR A 185 -31.58 -4.11 -17.12
CA THR A 185 -32.78 -4.75 -17.65
C THR A 185 -32.88 -6.14 -17.00
N GLY A 186 -33.25 -6.16 -15.71
CA GLY A 186 -33.16 -7.35 -14.86
C GLY A 186 -31.86 -7.41 -14.06
N ASP A 187 -31.56 -8.57 -13.48
CA ASP A 187 -30.49 -8.69 -12.46
C ASP A 187 -29.08 -8.77 -13.06
N ALA A 188 -28.95 -9.31 -14.28
CA ALA A 188 -27.66 -9.62 -14.90
C ALA A 188 -27.51 -9.05 -16.32
N THR A 189 -28.36 -8.10 -16.71
CA THR A 189 -28.36 -7.52 -18.07
C THR A 189 -28.28 -6.01 -18.00
N ILE A 190 -27.39 -5.44 -18.80
CA ILE A 190 -27.17 -4.01 -18.94
C ILE A 190 -27.62 -3.58 -20.33
N SER A 191 -28.37 -2.50 -20.38
CA SER A 191 -28.85 -1.85 -21.60
C SER A 191 -28.15 -0.51 -21.77
N LEU A 192 -27.52 -0.32 -22.92
CA LEU A 192 -26.81 0.89 -23.31
C LEU A 192 -27.47 1.48 -24.56
N THR A 193 -27.78 2.77 -24.54
CA THR A 193 -28.28 3.49 -25.72
C THR A 193 -27.13 4.21 -26.39
N LYS A 194 -26.79 3.78 -27.62
CA LYS A 194 -25.71 4.38 -28.40
C LYS A 194 -25.95 5.86 -28.68
N PRO A 195 -24.92 6.71 -28.56
CA PRO A 195 -25.03 8.10 -28.96
C PRO A 195 -25.25 8.21 -30.47
N GLY A 196 -25.92 9.28 -30.89
CA GLY A 196 -26.29 9.59 -32.28
C GLY A 196 -27.40 8.71 -32.88
N SER A 197 -27.27 7.38 -32.82
CA SER A 197 -28.20 6.44 -33.45
C SER A 197 -29.45 6.14 -32.61
N GLY A 198 -29.38 6.32 -31.28
CA GLY A 198 -30.44 5.89 -30.36
C GLY A 198 -30.64 4.37 -30.29
N LYS A 199 -29.78 3.59 -30.96
CA LYS A 199 -29.86 2.14 -30.97
C LYS A 199 -29.56 1.59 -29.57
N VAL A 200 -30.46 0.75 -29.07
CA VAL A 200 -30.26 0.05 -27.80
C VAL A 200 -29.42 -1.20 -28.03
N GLU A 201 -28.34 -1.32 -27.27
CA GLU A 201 -27.50 -2.50 -27.22
C GLU A 201 -27.53 -3.08 -25.81
N THR A 202 -27.75 -4.38 -25.74
CA THR A 202 -27.86 -5.10 -24.46
C THR A 202 -26.70 -6.07 -24.33
N THR A 203 -26.13 -6.13 -23.14
CA THR A 203 -25.06 -7.06 -22.78
C THR A 203 -25.37 -7.72 -21.45
N THR A 204 -25.10 -9.01 -21.34
CA THR A 204 -25.25 -9.77 -20.10
C THR A 204 -23.93 -9.76 -19.34
N PHE A 205 -23.98 -9.91 -18.02
CA PHE A 205 -22.79 -10.08 -17.21
C PHE A 205 -22.96 -11.22 -16.20
N ASP A 206 -21.86 -11.84 -15.81
CA ASP A 206 -21.79 -12.80 -14.73
C ASP A 206 -21.46 -12.06 -13.42
N PRO A 207 -22.40 -11.94 -12.46
CA PRO A 207 -22.15 -11.26 -11.19
C PRO A 207 -21.15 -11.99 -10.29
N GLN A 208 -21.03 -13.32 -10.42
CA GLN A 208 -20.08 -14.08 -9.61
C GLN A 208 -18.65 -13.88 -10.11
N GLN A 209 -18.45 -13.82 -11.43
CA GLN A 209 -17.13 -13.67 -12.03
C GLN A 209 -16.76 -12.22 -12.38
N MET A 210 -17.69 -11.28 -12.30
CA MET A 210 -17.54 -9.89 -12.74
C MET A 210 -17.03 -9.79 -14.19
N GLN A 211 -17.67 -10.56 -15.07
CA GLN A 211 -17.35 -10.61 -16.50
C GLN A 211 -18.55 -10.18 -17.33
N VAL A 212 -18.31 -9.35 -18.35
CA VAL A 212 -19.34 -8.88 -19.28
C VAL A 212 -19.23 -9.71 -20.55
N GLY A 213 -20.36 -10.21 -21.07
CA GLY A 213 -20.39 -11.05 -22.26
C GLY A 213 -19.94 -10.31 -23.53
N LYS A 214 -20.11 -8.99 -23.56
CA LYS A 214 -19.60 -8.12 -24.64
C LYS A 214 -19.15 -6.77 -24.10
N ILE A 215 -17.92 -6.41 -24.43
CA ILE A 215 -17.36 -5.07 -24.19
C ILE A 215 -17.46 -4.27 -25.48
N TYR A 216 -17.97 -3.05 -25.39
CA TYR A 216 -18.07 -2.13 -26.52
C TYR A 216 -16.88 -1.17 -26.52
N GLY A 217 -16.32 -0.90 -27.71
CA GLY A 217 -15.26 0.11 -27.88
C GLY A 217 -13.81 -0.37 -27.84
N PHE A 218 -13.54 -1.68 -27.87
CA PHE A 218 -12.20 -2.19 -28.22
C PHE A 218 -12.19 -2.57 -29.71
N ALA A 219 -11.70 -1.64 -30.55
CA ALA A 219 -11.26 -1.91 -31.91
C ALA A 219 -9.73 -1.92 -31.96
#